data_AF-A0A920T4V9-F1
#
_entry.id   AF-A0A920T4V9-F1
#
_cell.length_a   1.000
_cell.length_b   1.000
_cell.length_c   1.000
_cell.angle_alpha   90.00
_cell.angle_beta   90.00
_cell.angle_gamma   90.00
#
_symmetry.space_group_name_H-M   'P 1'
#
loop_
_entity.id
_entity.type
_entity.pdbx_description
1 polymer ?
#
loop_
_entity_poly.entity_id
_entity_poly.type
_entity_poly.pdbx_seq_one_letter_code
_entity_poly.pdbx_strand_id
1 'polypeptide(L)'
;METVNIACSSKDTVYNHIPKKLIKVTMQFIFILTSNNTIYGTQWNEFPKPINDGYLIADMSSDILSRSIDISRFGLIYAGAQKNIGPAGVTMVILRDEILDKVNRKIPTMMKYRTHIDKGSMFNTPPVISIFAVNRTLVWLKSIGGIDFIEKKNKLKAQKLYDEIDNNELFSSPVNVENRSMMNIPFVFTQQGDELSFLSFCKKKWITDFKRPSFSWRF
;
A
#
# COMPACT_ATOMS: atom_id res chain seq x y z
N MET A 1 27.42 -2.32 10.10
CA MET A 1 25.94 -2.27 10.19
C MET A 1 25.51 -1.02 9.47
N GLU A 2 24.76 -1.13 8.38
CA GLU A 2 24.17 0.05 7.74
C GLU A 2 23.07 0.58 8.67
N THR A 3 23.20 1.85 9.08
CA THR A 3 22.26 2.52 9.97
C THR A 3 21.02 2.94 9.17
N VAL A 4 19.85 2.41 9.54
CA VAL A 4 18.56 2.89 9.02
C VAL A 4 18.16 4.12 9.82
N ASN A 5 18.09 5.28 9.16
CA ASN A 5 17.59 6.51 9.77
C ASN A 5 16.07 6.58 9.62
N ILE A 6 15.35 6.76 10.73
CA ILE A 6 13.89 6.94 10.71
C ILE A 6 13.59 8.42 10.44
N ALA A 7 13.09 8.73 9.24
CA ALA A 7 12.77 10.12 8.87
C ALA A 7 11.54 10.68 9.57
N CYS A 8 10.56 9.83 9.88
CA CYS A 8 9.39 10.13 10.68
C CYS A 8 8.68 8.83 11.10
N SER A 9 7.95 8.85 12.20
CA SER A 9 7.12 7.73 12.65
C SER A 9 6.00 8.23 13.55
N SER A 10 4.82 7.63 13.43
CA SER A 10 3.66 7.79 14.32
C SER A 10 3.47 6.58 15.23
N LYS A 11 4.55 5.82 15.50
CA LYS A 11 4.52 4.60 16.33
C LYS A 11 3.98 4.85 17.74
N ASP A 12 4.29 6.01 18.31
CA ASP A 12 3.82 6.49 19.62
C ASP A 12 2.30 6.64 19.70
N THR A 13 1.65 6.86 18.56
CA THR A 13 0.20 6.98 18.39
C THR A 13 -0.39 5.78 17.63
N VAL A 14 0.31 4.64 17.67
CA VAL A 14 -0.14 3.37 17.06
C VAL A 14 -0.42 3.54 15.55
N TYR A 15 0.37 4.39 14.89
CA TYR A 15 0.29 4.67 13.45
C TYR A 15 -1.07 5.15 12.95
N ASN A 16 -1.85 5.82 13.81
CA ASN A 16 -3.18 6.34 13.48
C ASN A 16 -3.18 7.53 12.51
N HIS A 17 -2.01 8.06 12.17
CA HIS A 17 -1.85 9.18 11.24
C HIS A 17 -0.51 9.11 10.52
N ILE A 18 -0.37 9.92 9.48
CA ILE A 18 0.87 10.10 8.73
C ILE A 18 1.58 11.36 9.27
N PRO A 19 2.82 11.26 9.76
CA PRO A 19 3.54 12.42 10.29
C PRO A 19 3.73 13.51 9.22
N LYS A 20 3.34 14.74 9.56
CA LYS A 20 3.44 15.91 8.65
C LYS A 20 4.87 16.46 8.53
N LYS A 21 5.66 16.34 9.60
CA LYS A 21 7.04 16.81 9.64
C LYS A 21 7.97 15.66 9.32
N LEU A 22 8.46 15.62 8.09
CA LEU A 22 9.64 14.84 7.75
C LEU A 22 10.83 15.54 8.40
N ILE A 23 11.68 14.81 9.15
CA ILE A 23 12.94 15.36 9.64
C ILE A 23 13.70 15.91 8.42
N LYS A 24 14.20 17.15 8.50
CA LYS A 24 15.07 17.70 7.45
C LYS A 24 16.31 16.83 7.38
N VAL A 25 16.40 16.00 6.35
CA VAL A 25 17.55 15.13 6.15
C VAL A 25 18.55 15.86 5.27
N THR A 26 19.79 15.93 5.72
CA THR A 26 20.86 16.75 5.14
C THR A 26 21.56 16.14 3.93
N MET A 27 21.23 14.90 3.52
CA MET A 27 21.83 14.25 2.34
C MET A 27 20.79 13.70 1.34
N GLN A 28 21.26 13.24 0.17
CA GLN A 28 20.50 12.51 -0.83
C GLN A 28 20.10 11.13 -0.28
N PHE A 29 18.97 11.07 0.43
CA PHE A 29 18.45 9.81 0.96
C PHE A 29 17.31 9.27 0.11
N ILE A 30 17.26 7.94 0.04
CA ILE A 30 16.13 7.17 -0.46
C ILE A 30 15.04 7.22 0.62
N PHE A 31 13.93 7.91 0.35
CA PHE A 31 12.74 7.86 1.19
C PHE A 31 11.95 6.61 0.86
N ILE A 32 12.04 5.58 1.70
CA ILE A 32 11.17 4.40 1.61
C ILE A 32 9.89 4.69 2.37
N LEU A 33 8.77 4.76 1.66
CA LEU A 33 7.44 4.99 2.24
C LEU A 33 6.52 3.80 1.97
N THR A 34 5.61 3.56 2.91
CA THR A 34 4.47 2.66 2.72
C THR A 34 3.28 3.52 2.36
N SER A 35 2.86 3.47 1.09
CA SER A 35 1.75 4.28 0.56
C SER A 35 0.42 4.02 1.27
N ASN A 36 0.16 2.76 1.61
CA ASN A 36 -1.02 2.31 2.34
C ASN A 36 -0.65 1.28 3.41
N ASN A 37 -0.80 1.63 4.68
CA ASN A 37 -0.59 0.74 5.81
C ASN A 37 -1.80 -0.17 6.02
N THR A 38 -1.69 -1.46 5.65
CA THR A 38 -2.83 -2.39 5.70
C THR A 38 -3.34 -2.71 7.09
N ILE A 39 -2.47 -2.64 8.11
CA ILE A 39 -2.84 -3.01 9.48
C ILE A 39 -3.55 -1.84 10.13
N TYR A 40 -2.96 -0.65 10.03
CA TYR A 40 -3.43 0.54 10.72
C TYR A 40 -4.36 1.41 9.90
N GLY A 41 -4.59 1.10 8.62
CA GLY A 41 -5.58 1.79 7.78
C GLY A 41 -5.22 3.24 7.45
N THR A 42 -3.93 3.59 7.48
CA THR A 42 -3.43 4.89 7.05
C THR A 42 -2.98 4.86 5.58
N GLN A 43 -3.34 5.87 4.80
CA GLN A 43 -2.96 6.01 3.39
C GLN A 43 -2.49 7.42 3.07
N TRP A 44 -1.42 7.53 2.28
CA TRP A 44 -0.92 8.81 1.78
C TRP A 44 -1.85 9.37 0.71
N ASN A 45 -2.67 10.36 1.04
CA ASN A 45 -3.50 11.04 0.04
C ASN A 45 -2.64 11.80 -0.98
N GLU A 46 -1.62 12.50 -0.48
CA GLU A 46 -0.61 13.20 -1.28
C GLU A 46 0.78 12.77 -0.83
N PHE A 47 1.68 12.51 -1.79
CA PHE A 47 3.05 12.12 -1.48
C PHE A 47 3.94 13.35 -1.23
N PRO A 48 4.93 13.26 -0.32
CA PRO A 48 5.85 14.36 -0.10
C PRO A 48 6.66 14.65 -1.36
N LYS A 49 7.13 15.89 -1.50
CA LYS A 49 8.12 16.19 -2.56
C LYS A 49 9.44 15.50 -2.21
N PRO A 50 10.14 14.91 -3.19
CA PRO A 50 11.51 14.47 -2.97
C PRO A 50 12.39 15.63 -2.49
N ILE A 51 13.37 15.33 -1.64
CA ILE A 51 14.34 16.31 -1.13
C ILE A 51 15.61 16.23 -2.00
N ASN A 52 16.26 17.37 -2.27
CA ASN A 52 17.56 17.47 -2.95
C ASN A 52 17.62 16.72 -4.31
N ASP A 53 16.62 16.93 -5.17
CA ASP A 53 16.50 16.27 -6.50
C ASP A 53 16.51 14.72 -6.44
N GLY A 54 16.19 14.17 -5.27
CA GLY A 54 16.10 12.74 -5.06
C GLY A 54 14.82 12.12 -5.60
N TYR A 55 14.62 10.86 -5.24
CA TYR A 55 13.46 10.07 -5.65
C TYR A 55 12.80 9.42 -4.43
N LEU A 56 11.48 9.28 -4.46
CA LEU A 56 10.75 8.45 -3.51
C LEU A 56 10.89 6.97 -3.90
N ILE A 57 10.93 6.10 -2.89
CA ILE A 57 10.72 4.66 -3.03
C ILE A 57 9.46 4.28 -2.28
N ALA A 58 8.56 3.54 -2.90
CA ALA A 58 7.28 3.23 -2.30
C ALA A 58 6.91 1.74 -2.37
N ASP A 59 6.52 1.20 -1.21
CA ASP A 59 5.67 0.01 -1.14
C ASP A 59 4.24 0.42 -1.47
N MET A 60 3.71 -0.06 -2.59
CA MET A 60 2.32 0.14 -3.01
C MET A 60 1.55 -1.18 -3.07
N SER A 61 2.00 -2.22 -2.36
CA SER A 61 1.37 -3.54 -2.43
C SER A 61 -0.15 -3.49 -2.24
N SER A 62 -0.63 -2.68 -1.29
CA SER A 62 -2.06 -2.63 -0.92
C SER A 62 -2.94 -1.70 -1.74
N ASP A 63 -2.37 -0.78 -2.51
CA ASP A 63 -3.12 0.29 -3.18
C ASP A 63 -2.62 0.62 -4.60
N ILE A 64 -1.65 -0.13 -5.14
CA ILE A 64 -1.19 0.04 -6.53
C ILE A 64 -2.36 -0.13 -7.49
N LEU A 65 -2.51 0.78 -8.46
CA LEU A 65 -3.65 0.83 -9.39
C LEU A 65 -5.03 1.01 -8.75
N SER A 66 -5.13 1.41 -7.46
CA SER A 66 -6.42 1.72 -6.81
C SER A 66 -6.93 3.15 -7.08
N ARG A 67 -6.02 4.04 -7.47
CA ARG A 67 -6.25 5.48 -7.74
C ARG A 67 -5.14 6.03 -8.63
N SER A 68 -5.38 7.20 -9.22
CA SER A 68 -4.38 7.91 -10.01
C SER A 68 -3.26 8.43 -9.10
N ILE A 69 -2.02 8.24 -9.53
CA ILE A 69 -0.82 8.70 -8.82
C ILE A 69 0.18 9.27 -9.83
N ASP A 70 0.82 10.38 -9.46
CA ASP A 70 1.94 10.94 -10.21
C ASP A 70 3.20 10.11 -9.95
N ILE A 71 3.50 9.16 -10.84
CA ILE A 71 4.69 8.31 -10.72
C ILE A 71 6.00 9.06 -11.04
N SER A 72 5.95 10.33 -11.48
CA SER A 72 7.14 11.10 -11.86
C SER A 72 8.12 11.31 -10.70
N ARG A 73 7.60 11.27 -9.46
CA ARG A 73 8.34 11.53 -8.22
C ARG A 73 9.05 10.30 -7.65
N PHE A 74 8.77 9.11 -8.19
CA PHE A 74 9.26 7.85 -7.65
C PHE A 74 10.40 7.30 -8.49
N GLY A 75 11.48 6.91 -7.83
CA GLY A 75 12.59 6.18 -8.43
C GLY A 75 12.30 4.69 -8.48
N LEU A 76 11.54 4.19 -7.51
CA LEU A 76 11.14 2.78 -7.43
C LEU A 76 9.76 2.68 -6.76
N ILE A 77 8.84 1.98 -7.40
CA ILE A 77 7.58 1.52 -6.80
C ILE A 77 7.61 0.00 -6.84
N TYR A 78 7.29 -0.65 -5.73
CA TYR A 78 7.11 -2.10 -5.70
C TYR A 78 5.78 -2.49 -5.08
N ALA A 79 5.20 -3.58 -5.58
CA ALA A 79 3.94 -4.10 -5.08
C ALA A 79 3.90 -5.63 -5.21
N GLY A 80 3.77 -6.31 -4.08
CA GLY A 80 3.42 -7.73 -4.07
C GLY A 80 1.99 -7.91 -4.61
N ALA A 81 1.81 -8.82 -5.57
CA ALA A 81 0.56 -8.91 -6.31
C ALA A 81 -0.65 -9.34 -5.46
N GLN A 82 -0.44 -10.17 -4.43
CA GLN A 82 -1.45 -10.82 -3.56
C GLN A 82 -2.43 -9.87 -2.87
N LYS A 83 -2.11 -8.58 -2.88
CA LYS A 83 -2.97 -7.58 -2.30
C LYS A 83 -3.93 -7.06 -3.37
N ASN A 84 -3.48 -6.22 -4.30
CA ASN A 84 -4.40 -5.42 -5.10
C ASN A 84 -4.49 -5.80 -6.58
N ILE A 85 -3.59 -6.65 -7.09
CA ILE A 85 -3.45 -6.87 -8.55
C ILE A 85 -3.42 -8.34 -8.97
N GLY A 86 -3.43 -9.29 -8.04
CA GLY A 86 -3.44 -10.71 -8.38
C GLY A 86 -3.16 -11.62 -7.18
N PRO A 87 -2.74 -12.88 -7.43
CA PRO A 87 -2.37 -13.82 -6.38
C PRO A 87 -0.94 -13.60 -5.86
N ALA A 88 -0.60 -14.29 -4.77
CA ALA A 88 0.78 -14.37 -4.30
C ALA A 88 1.69 -15.05 -5.33
N GLY A 89 2.99 -14.77 -5.23
CA GLY A 89 4.03 -15.40 -6.05
C GLY A 89 4.65 -14.51 -7.12
N VAL A 90 4.22 -13.25 -7.27
CA VAL A 90 4.88 -12.26 -8.15
C VAL A 90 4.87 -10.87 -7.51
N THR A 91 5.94 -10.12 -7.73
CA THR A 91 6.08 -8.72 -7.30
C THR A 91 6.26 -7.86 -8.54
N MET A 92 5.40 -6.84 -8.69
CA MET A 92 5.58 -5.81 -9.70
C MET A 92 6.56 -4.76 -9.20
N VAL A 93 7.50 -4.36 -10.06
CA VAL A 93 8.45 -3.28 -9.78
C VAL A 93 8.43 -2.30 -10.96
N ILE A 94 8.19 -1.03 -10.66
CA ILE A 94 8.35 0.09 -11.60
C ILE A 94 9.59 0.85 -11.14
N LEU A 95 10.55 1.04 -12.02
CA LEU A 95 11.87 1.56 -11.65
C LEU A 95 12.37 2.57 -12.69
N ARG A 96 13.01 3.64 -12.23
CA ARG A 96 13.72 4.61 -13.08
C ARG A 96 15.12 4.11 -13.41
N ASP A 97 15.48 4.14 -14.68
CA ASP A 97 16.82 3.71 -15.11
C ASP A 97 17.94 4.53 -14.46
N GLU A 98 17.70 5.81 -14.18
CA GLU A 98 18.66 6.72 -13.56
C GLU A 98 19.08 6.33 -12.14
N ILE A 99 18.36 5.43 -11.45
CA ILE A 99 18.75 4.97 -10.11
C ILE A 99 19.57 3.66 -10.13
N LEU A 100 19.79 3.07 -11.30
CA LEU A 100 20.55 1.83 -11.46
C LEU A 100 22.06 2.05 -11.41
N ASP A 101 22.77 0.99 -11.01
CA ASP A 101 24.24 0.90 -11.06
C ASP A 101 25.02 2.00 -10.29
N LYS A 102 24.38 2.67 -9.33
CA LYS A 102 24.98 3.71 -8.48
C LYS A 102 25.76 3.20 -7.26
N VAL A 103 25.98 1.89 -7.14
CA VAL A 103 26.64 1.29 -5.97
C VAL A 103 27.88 0.50 -6.35
N ASN A 104 28.96 0.68 -5.58
CA ASN A 104 30.24 0.02 -5.82
C ASN A 104 30.36 -1.36 -5.14
N ARG A 105 29.38 -1.73 -4.29
CA ARG A 105 29.38 -3.04 -3.61
C ARG A 105 28.99 -4.15 -4.59
N LYS A 106 29.59 -5.32 -4.43
CA LYS A 106 29.22 -6.52 -5.20
C LYS A 106 27.80 -6.95 -4.80
N ILE A 107 26.85 -6.90 -5.75
CA ILE A 107 25.48 -7.39 -5.57
C ILE A 107 25.37 -8.77 -6.22
N PRO A 108 24.84 -9.80 -5.52
CA PRO A 108 24.55 -11.10 -6.13
C PRO A 108 23.65 -10.96 -7.37
N THR A 109 23.90 -11.76 -8.42
CA THR A 109 23.23 -11.64 -9.73
C THR A 109 21.70 -11.61 -9.63
N MET A 110 21.11 -12.45 -8.77
CA MET A 110 19.65 -12.50 -8.52
C MET A 110 19.08 -11.22 -7.86
N MET A 111 19.89 -10.47 -7.11
CA MET A 111 19.45 -9.24 -6.43
C MET A 111 19.73 -7.97 -7.25
N LYS A 112 20.39 -8.10 -8.41
CA LYS A 112 20.72 -6.96 -9.27
C LYS A 112 19.57 -6.70 -10.24
N TYR A 113 18.89 -5.55 -10.12
CA TYR A 113 17.78 -5.18 -11.02
C TYR A 113 18.16 -5.19 -12.50
N ARG A 114 19.38 -4.73 -12.85
CA ARG A 114 19.89 -4.75 -14.22
C ARG A 114 19.81 -6.15 -14.86
N THR A 115 20.14 -7.20 -14.10
CA THR A 115 20.01 -8.59 -14.56
C THR A 115 18.59 -8.92 -15.03
N HIS A 116 17.59 -8.50 -14.25
CA HIS A 116 16.18 -8.77 -14.56
C HIS A 116 15.72 -7.94 -15.75
N ILE A 117 16.15 -6.68 -15.85
CA ILE A 117 15.82 -5.78 -16.97
C ILE A 117 16.38 -6.33 -18.28
N ASP A 118 17.68 -6.65 -18.32
CA ASP A 118 18.38 -7.13 -19.52
C ASP A 118 17.83 -8.46 -20.05
N LYS A 119 17.13 -9.22 -19.19
CA LYS A 119 16.49 -10.50 -19.53
C LYS A 119 14.97 -10.42 -19.64
N GLY A 120 14.39 -9.22 -19.65
CA GLY A 120 12.93 -9.04 -19.75
C GLY A 120 12.16 -9.76 -18.63
N SER A 121 12.71 -9.73 -17.41
CA SER A 121 12.22 -10.46 -16.22
C SER A 121 12.22 -11.99 -16.35
N MET A 122 12.99 -12.54 -17.29
CA MET A 122 13.13 -13.98 -17.54
C MET A 122 14.58 -14.46 -17.33
N PHE A 123 15.30 -13.87 -16.37
CA PHE A 123 16.67 -14.32 -16.03
C PHE A 123 16.69 -15.78 -15.53
N ASN A 124 15.68 -16.15 -14.75
CA ASN A 124 15.38 -17.53 -14.35
C ASN A 124 13.91 -17.84 -14.68
N THR A 125 13.46 -19.06 -14.36
CA THR A 125 12.06 -19.48 -14.55
C THR A 125 11.10 -18.53 -13.81
N PRO A 126 10.27 -17.75 -14.52
CA PRO A 126 9.36 -16.81 -13.88
C PRO A 126 8.12 -17.53 -13.33
N PRO A 127 7.39 -16.92 -12.37
CA PRO A 127 6.15 -17.47 -11.83
C PRO A 127 4.99 -17.29 -12.84
N VAL A 128 4.97 -18.13 -13.89
CA VAL A 128 4.09 -17.99 -15.06
C VAL A 128 2.62 -17.85 -14.70
N ILE A 129 2.12 -18.66 -13.76
CA ILE A 129 0.70 -18.61 -13.34
C ILE A 129 0.38 -17.30 -12.62
N SER A 130 1.24 -16.83 -11.72
CA SER A 130 1.03 -15.56 -11.02
C SER A 130 1.07 -14.38 -11.99
N ILE A 131 1.99 -14.39 -12.96
CA ILE A 131 2.07 -13.37 -14.02
C ILE A 131 0.81 -13.38 -14.90
N PHE A 132 0.36 -14.57 -15.32
CA PHE A 132 -0.86 -14.70 -16.10
C PHE A 132 -2.08 -14.15 -15.35
N ALA A 133 -2.24 -14.50 -14.07
CA ALA A 133 -3.34 -14.01 -13.25
C ALA A 133 -3.31 -12.48 -13.09
N VAL A 134 -2.13 -11.88 -12.84
CA VAL A 134 -1.97 -10.42 -12.82
C VAL A 134 -2.39 -9.82 -14.16
N ASN A 135 -1.96 -10.38 -15.29
CA ASN A 135 -2.37 -9.92 -16.61
C ASN A 135 -3.90 -9.94 -16.79
N ARG A 136 -4.59 -11.00 -16.32
CA ARG A 136 -6.06 -11.05 -16.36
C ARG A 136 -6.71 -9.94 -15.54
N THR A 137 -6.18 -9.63 -14.36
CA THR A 137 -6.62 -8.50 -13.53
C THR A 137 -6.43 -7.17 -14.28
N LEU A 138 -5.29 -6.96 -14.94
CA LEU A 138 -5.01 -5.72 -15.67
C LEU A 138 -5.93 -5.55 -16.90
N VAL A 139 -6.19 -6.63 -17.64
CA VAL A 139 -7.16 -6.64 -18.75
C VAL A 139 -8.57 -6.28 -18.25
N TRP A 140 -8.98 -6.88 -17.13
CA TRP A 140 -10.26 -6.55 -16.49
C TRP A 140 -10.32 -5.09 -16.05
N LEU A 141 -9.29 -4.59 -15.34
CA LEU A 141 -9.22 -3.20 -14.89
C LEU A 141 -9.35 -2.23 -16.05
N LYS A 142 -8.66 -2.49 -17.16
CA LYS A 142 -8.78 -1.69 -18.39
C LYS A 142 -10.21 -1.75 -18.96
N SER A 143 -10.83 -2.94 -18.97
CA SER A 143 -12.18 -3.13 -19.54
C SER A 143 -13.30 -2.39 -18.80
N ILE A 144 -13.13 -2.13 -17.50
CA ILE A 144 -14.13 -1.43 -16.68
C ILE A 144 -13.96 0.10 -16.68
N GLY A 145 -13.02 0.65 -17.45
CA GLY A 145 -12.72 2.09 -17.47
C GLY A 145 -11.43 2.49 -16.74
N GLY A 146 -10.58 1.53 -16.39
CA GLY A 146 -9.24 1.79 -15.87
C GLY A 146 -9.22 2.39 -14.46
N ILE A 147 -8.14 3.13 -14.18
CA ILE A 147 -7.86 3.72 -12.87
C ILE A 147 -8.95 4.73 -12.48
N ASP A 148 -9.42 5.55 -13.42
CA ASP A 148 -10.43 6.58 -13.14
C ASP A 148 -11.76 5.97 -12.66
N PHE A 149 -12.17 4.85 -13.25
CA PHE A 149 -13.37 4.14 -12.82
C PHE A 149 -13.17 3.49 -11.45
N ILE A 150 -12.08 2.74 -11.26
CA ILE A 150 -11.87 2.01 -10.01
C ILE A 150 -11.64 2.95 -8.83
N GLU A 151 -11.02 4.11 -9.05
CA GLU A 151 -10.83 5.14 -8.03
C GLU A 151 -12.17 5.65 -7.51
N LYS A 152 -13.10 6.00 -8.41
CA LYS A 152 -14.46 6.43 -8.04
C LYS A 152 -15.19 5.33 -7.26
N LYS A 153 -15.06 4.09 -7.70
CA LYS A 153 -15.67 2.93 -7.01
C LYS A 153 -15.06 2.71 -5.62
N ASN A 154 -13.74 2.82 -5.47
CA ASN A 154 -13.05 2.67 -4.19
C ASN A 154 -13.43 3.80 -3.22
N LYS A 155 -13.47 5.05 -3.70
CA LYS A 155 -13.96 6.20 -2.93
C LYS A 155 -15.38 5.96 -2.41
N LEU A 156 -16.30 5.51 -3.27
CA LEU A 156 -17.69 5.23 -2.87
C LEU A 156 -17.80 4.10 -1.84
N LYS A 157 -17.05 3.00 -2.03
CA LYS A 157 -17.01 1.87 -1.07
C LYS A 157 -16.52 2.34 0.30
N ALA A 158 -15.40 3.07 0.31
CA ALA A 158 -14.79 3.57 1.53
C ALA A 158 -15.70 4.57 2.25
N GLN A 159 -16.27 5.52 1.50
CA GLN A 159 -17.20 6.50 2.03
C GLN A 159 -18.40 5.84 2.71
N LYS A 160 -19.06 4.87 2.07
CA LYS A 160 -20.21 4.18 2.68
C LYS A 160 -19.89 3.55 4.04
N LEU A 161 -18.71 2.95 4.19
CA LEU A 161 -18.33 2.33 5.46
C LEU A 161 -17.88 3.37 6.49
N TYR A 162 -17.13 4.40 6.09
CA TYR A 162 -16.77 5.49 6.99
C TYR A 162 -17.99 6.29 7.46
N ASP A 163 -18.94 6.57 6.58
CA ASP A 163 -20.20 7.25 6.92
C ASP A 163 -21.00 6.42 7.94
N GLU A 164 -21.06 5.09 7.79
CA GLU A 164 -21.68 4.22 8.80
C GLU A 164 -20.90 4.26 10.12
N ILE A 165 -19.57 4.13 10.10
CA ILE A 165 -18.74 4.19 11.31
C ILE A 165 -18.92 5.53 12.05
N ASP A 166 -18.96 6.63 11.33
CA ASP A 166 -19.04 7.97 11.91
C ASP A 166 -20.45 8.29 12.45
N ASN A 167 -21.50 7.67 11.90
CA ASN A 167 -22.89 7.85 12.37
C ASN A 167 -23.32 6.79 13.41
N ASN A 168 -22.49 5.78 13.68
CA ASN A 168 -22.85 4.66 14.55
C ASN A 168 -22.15 4.77 15.91
N GLU A 169 -22.95 4.91 16.97
CA GLU A 169 -22.43 5.07 18.34
C GLU A 169 -21.62 3.86 18.85
N LEU A 170 -21.77 2.67 18.25
CA LEU A 170 -21.06 1.47 18.65
C LEU A 170 -19.62 1.44 18.15
N PHE A 171 -19.30 2.15 17.06
CA PHE A 171 -18.01 2.03 16.38
C PHE A 171 -17.32 3.38 16.23
N SER A 172 -15.99 3.33 16.15
CA SER A 172 -15.17 4.48 15.78
C SER A 172 -14.00 4.03 14.93
N SER A 173 -13.52 4.90 14.04
CA SER A 173 -12.26 4.66 13.36
C SER A 173 -11.11 5.15 14.25
N PRO A 174 -10.07 4.32 14.50
CA PRO A 174 -8.91 4.76 15.24
C PRO A 174 -7.99 5.67 14.42
N VAL A 175 -8.32 5.97 13.16
CA VAL A 175 -7.47 6.68 12.18
C VAL A 175 -7.92 8.12 12.01
N ASN A 176 -6.97 9.05 11.98
CA ASN A 176 -7.24 10.45 11.67
C ASN A 176 -7.91 10.58 10.30
N VAL A 177 -8.98 11.38 10.22
CA VAL A 177 -9.82 11.54 9.02
C VAL A 177 -9.01 11.84 7.76
N GLU A 178 -7.99 12.71 7.88
CA GLU A 178 -7.12 13.11 6.77
C GLU A 178 -6.21 12.00 6.22
N ASN A 179 -6.08 10.87 6.92
CA ASN A 179 -5.21 9.76 6.55
C ASN A 179 -5.95 8.42 6.41
N ARG A 180 -7.28 8.43 6.48
CA ARG A 180 -8.12 7.25 6.30
C ARG A 180 -7.85 6.57 4.95
N SER A 181 -7.55 5.28 4.99
CA SER A 181 -7.33 4.45 3.80
C SER A 181 -8.64 4.13 3.10
N MET A 182 -8.65 4.20 1.77
CA MET A 182 -9.76 3.70 0.97
C MET A 182 -9.73 2.17 0.76
N MET A 183 -8.64 1.53 1.16
CA MET A 183 -8.36 0.11 0.89
C MET A 183 -8.51 -0.76 2.13
N ASN A 184 -8.20 -0.23 3.31
CA ASN A 184 -8.23 -0.94 4.58
C ASN A 184 -8.83 -0.04 5.65
N ILE A 185 -10.07 -0.34 6.06
CA ILE A 185 -10.82 0.48 7.01
C ILE A 185 -10.84 -0.22 8.36
N PRO A 186 -9.95 0.16 9.30
CA PRO A 186 -10.04 -0.27 10.68
C PRO A 186 -11.14 0.50 11.40
N PHE A 187 -11.89 -0.22 12.21
CA PHE A 187 -12.80 0.31 13.20
C PHE A 187 -12.74 -0.53 14.48
N VAL A 188 -13.09 0.09 15.59
CA VAL A 188 -13.09 -0.49 16.93
C VAL A 188 -14.40 -0.12 17.62
N PHE A 189 -14.77 -0.86 18.67
CA PHE A 189 -15.88 -0.42 19.50
C PHE A 189 -15.53 0.88 20.23
N THR A 190 -16.50 1.79 20.34
CA THR A 190 -16.37 3.04 21.13
C THR A 190 -16.24 2.76 22.62
N GLN A 191 -16.88 1.69 23.09
CA GLN A 191 -16.85 1.21 24.47
C GLN A 191 -16.44 -0.27 24.50
N GLN A 192 -16.52 -0.91 25.66
CA GLN A 192 -16.25 -2.34 25.78
C GLN A 192 -17.32 -3.14 25.02
N GLY A 193 -16.96 -3.64 23.83
CA GLY A 193 -17.84 -4.43 22.97
C GLY A 193 -17.46 -5.91 22.91
N ASP A 194 -18.45 -6.76 22.63
CA ASP A 194 -18.23 -8.20 22.44
C ASP A 194 -17.78 -8.50 21.01
N GLU A 195 -16.46 -8.52 20.79
CA GLU A 195 -15.87 -8.83 19.49
C GLU A 195 -16.25 -10.23 18.98
N LEU A 196 -16.39 -11.21 19.87
CA LEU A 196 -16.69 -12.59 19.47
C LEU A 196 -18.11 -12.69 18.93
N SER A 197 -19.07 -12.06 19.61
CA SER A 197 -20.46 -12.00 19.14
C SER A 197 -20.57 -11.24 17.82
N PHE A 198 -19.86 -10.11 17.67
CA PHE A 198 -19.85 -9.35 16.42
C PHE A 198 -19.26 -10.16 15.24
N LEU A 199 -18.11 -10.81 15.44
CA LEU A 199 -17.48 -11.65 14.42
C LEU A 199 -18.35 -12.86 14.07
N SER A 200 -19.01 -13.47 15.07
CA SER A 200 -19.95 -14.57 14.86
C SER A 200 -21.16 -14.12 14.04
N PHE A 201 -21.73 -12.95 14.34
CA PHE A 201 -22.82 -12.35 13.56
C PHE A 201 -22.38 -12.09 12.11
N CYS A 202 -21.21 -11.45 11.91
CA CYS A 202 -20.67 -11.18 10.58
C CYS A 202 -20.46 -12.47 9.77
N LYS A 203 -19.89 -13.50 10.38
CA LYS A 203 -19.68 -14.80 9.75
C LYS A 203 -21.00 -15.45 9.28
N LYS A 204 -22.07 -15.36 10.09
CA LYS A 204 -23.42 -15.82 9.69
C LYS A 204 -23.99 -15.06 8.49
N LYS A 205 -23.51 -13.84 8.24
CA LYS A 205 -23.89 -12.99 7.09
C LYS A 205 -22.88 -13.06 5.94
N TRP A 206 -21.93 -13.99 5.96
CA TRP A 206 -20.87 -14.14 4.96
C TRP A 206 -19.94 -12.92 4.86
N ILE A 207 -19.80 -12.17 5.95
CA ILE A 207 -18.82 -11.10 6.11
C ILE A 207 -17.64 -11.70 6.90
N THR A 208 -16.57 -12.03 6.21
CA THR A 208 -15.39 -12.73 6.76
C THR A 208 -14.12 -11.88 6.66
N ASP A 209 -12.99 -12.46 7.10
CA ASP A 209 -11.63 -11.93 6.85
C ASP A 209 -11.27 -10.58 7.49
N PHE A 210 -11.90 -10.24 8.62
CA PHE A 210 -11.47 -9.14 9.48
C PHE A 210 -10.05 -9.38 10.01
N LYS A 211 -9.16 -8.39 9.84
CA LYS A 211 -7.78 -8.46 10.37
C LYS A 211 -7.65 -7.75 11.71
N ARG A 212 -7.28 -8.49 12.77
CA ARG A 212 -6.96 -8.02 14.13
C ARG A 212 -5.67 -7.16 14.19
N PRO A 213 -5.47 -6.28 15.20
CA PRO A 213 -6.22 -6.10 16.46
C PRO A 213 -7.48 -5.21 16.39
N SER A 214 -7.68 -4.46 15.31
CA SER A 214 -8.94 -3.75 15.01
C SER A 214 -9.85 -4.60 14.12
N PHE A 215 -11.10 -4.23 13.88
CA PHE A 215 -11.84 -4.76 12.74
C PHE A 215 -11.36 -4.03 11.48
N SER A 216 -10.38 -4.58 10.77
CA SER A 216 -9.97 -4.01 9.47
C SER A 216 -10.66 -4.74 8.33
N TRP A 217 -11.52 -4.03 7.61
CA TRP A 217 -12.18 -4.53 6.39
C TRP A 217 -11.41 -4.13 5.14
N ARG A 218 -11.39 -5.04 4.16
CA ARG A 218 -10.70 -4.85 2.88
C ARG A 218 -11.70 -5.06 1.75
N PHE A 219 -11.87 -4.04 0.91
CA PHE A 219 -12.70 -4.11 -0.30
C PHE A 219 -11.95 -4.58 -1.54
#